data_AF-A0A851SJC0-F1
#
_entry.id   AF-A0A851SJC0-F1
#
_cell.length_a   1.000
_cell.length_b   1.000
_cell.length_c   1.000
_cell.angle_alpha   90.00
_cell.angle_beta   90.00
_cell.angle_gamma   90.00
#
_symmetry.space_group_name_H-M   'P 1'
#
loop_
_entity.id
_entity.type
_entity.pdbx_description
1 polymer ?
#
loop_
_entity_poly.entity_id
_entity_poly.type
_entity_poly.pdbx_seq_one_letter_code
_entity_poly.pdbx_strand_id
1 'polypeptide(L)' 'QQQRELRADAAPMPMVFMCAGCRRPVGDTSSWVYNDEESGCILLRSAAASVAVDPERKVSKLPGECG' A
#
# COMPACT_ATOMS: atom_id res chain seq x y z
N GLN A 1 12.77 23.94 20.24
CA GLN A 1 12.52 22.59 20.80
C GLN A 1 11.02 22.30 20.87
N GLN A 2 10.19 23.21 21.41
CA GLN A 2 8.72 23.09 21.45
C GLN A 2 8.01 22.78 20.11
N GLN A 3 8.43 23.36 18.98
CA GLN A 3 7.86 23.03 17.65
C GLN A 3 8.09 21.58 17.19
N ARG A 4 9.14 20.91 17.69
CA ARG A 4 9.48 19.53 17.32
C ARG A 4 8.71 18.53 18.17
N GLU A 5 8.38 18.90 19.41
CA GLU A 5 7.52 18.14 20.33
C GLU A 5 6.04 18.21 19.94
N LEU A 6 5.55 19.38 19.48
CA LEU A 6 4.21 19.52 18.91
C LEU A 6 3.97 18.63 17.68
N ARG A 7 5.02 18.33 16.90
CA ARG A 7 4.94 17.38 15.78
C ARG A 7 4.94 15.93 16.20
N ALA A 8 5.44 15.61 17.40
CA ALA A 8 5.42 14.24 17.92
C ALA A 8 4.04 13.82 18.41
N ASP A 9 3.17 14.80 18.71
CA ASP A 9 1.76 14.59 19.10
C ASP A 9 0.79 14.67 17.90
N ALA A 10 1.31 15.00 16.71
CA ALA A 10 0.55 14.89 15.47
C ALA A 10 0.51 13.42 15.04
N ALA A 11 -0.67 12.93 14.65
CA ALA A 11 -0.79 11.62 14.04
C ALA A 11 0.25 11.46 12.91
N PRO A 12 0.95 10.32 12.81
CA PRO A 12 1.96 10.12 11.79
C PRO A 12 1.39 10.47 10.42
N MET A 13 2.06 11.38 9.71
CA MET A 13 1.69 11.69 8.33
C MET A 13 1.73 10.39 7.52
N PRO A 14 0.67 10.03 6.78
CA PRO A 14 0.64 8.78 6.04
C PRO A 14 1.74 8.77 4.99
N MET A 15 2.37 7.61 4.81
CA MET A 15 3.30 7.40 3.71
C MET A 15 2.52 7.09 2.45
N VAL A 16 2.94 7.66 1.32
CA VAL A 16 2.33 7.44 0.00
C VAL A 16 3.18 6.45 -0.78
N PHE A 17 2.54 5.43 -1.33
CA PHE A 17 3.17 4.48 -2.24
C PHE A 17 3.04 4.98 -3.68
N MET A 18 4.13 4.94 -4.43
CA MET A 18 4.19 5.45 -5.80
C MET A 18 4.62 4.33 -6.76
N CYS A 19 4.06 4.33 -7.97
CA CYS A 19 4.51 3.47 -9.05
C CYS A 19 5.96 3.82 -9.41
N ALA A 20 6.88 2.85 -9.31
CA ALA A 20 8.30 3.07 -9.57
C ALA A 20 8.59 3.58 -11.00
N GLY A 21 7.79 3.17 -12.00
CA GLY A 21 7.97 3.61 -13.38
C GLY A 21 7.46 5.02 -13.65
N CYS A 22 6.17 5.28 -13.39
CA CYS A 22 5.53 6.55 -13.78
C CYS A 22 5.40 7.59 -12.66
N ARG A 23 5.82 7.26 -11.43
CA ARG A 23 5.73 8.12 -10.23
C ARG A 23 4.31 8.59 -9.88
N ARG A 24 3.26 7.93 -10.38
CA ARG A 24 1.88 8.20 -9.94
C ARG A 24 1.61 7.51 -8.59
N PRO A 25 0.86 8.15 -7.67
CA PRO A 25 0.42 7.50 -6.44
C PRO A 25 -0.43 6.26 -6.72
N VAL A 26 -0.21 5.18 -5.96
CA VAL A 26 -0.98 3.94 -6.06
C VAL A 26 -1.78 3.62 -4.80
N GLY A 27 -1.41 4.22 -3.66
CA GLY A 27 -2.08 4.08 -2.37
C GLY A 27 -1.29 4.74 -1.26
N ASP A 28 -1.71 4.54 -0.02
CA ASP A 28 -1.05 5.09 1.17
C ASP A 28 -1.29 4.20 2.40
N THR A 29 -0.61 4.54 3.51
CA THR A 29 -0.72 3.78 4.76
C THR A 29 -2.05 3.95 5.49
N SER A 30 -2.92 4.88 5.12
CA SER A 30 -4.26 4.99 5.73
C SER A 30 -5.17 3.81 5.34
N SER A 31 -4.85 3.12 4.24
CA SER A 31 -5.55 1.92 3.78
C SER A 31 -4.85 0.60 4.16
N TRP A 32 -3.80 0.62 4.98
CA TRP A 32 -3.02 -0.57 5.32
C TRP A 32 -3.84 -1.71 5.93
N VAL A 33 -3.53 -2.95 5.52
CA VAL A 33 -4.04 -4.19 6.13
C VAL A 33 -2.90 -4.98 6.78
N TYR A 34 -1.96 -5.53 5.99
CA TYR A 34 -0.81 -6.29 6.49
C TYR A 34 0.36 -6.31 5.49
N ASN A 35 1.55 -6.68 5.98
CA ASN A 35 2.73 -6.99 5.16
C ASN A 35 2.85 -8.51 4.97
N ASP A 36 2.95 -8.93 3.71
CA ASP A 36 3.32 -10.28 3.36
C ASP A 36 4.83 -10.32 3.05
N GLU A 37 5.63 -10.70 4.03
CA GLU A 37 7.08 -10.78 3.86
C GLU A 37 7.52 -11.95 2.97
N GLU A 38 6.71 -13.01 2.87
CA GLU A 38 7.03 -14.18 2.05
C GLU A 38 6.91 -13.85 0.56
N SER A 39 5.81 -13.20 0.16
CA SER A 39 5.61 -12.76 -1.23
C SER A 39 6.26 -11.41 -1.54
N GLY A 40 6.79 -10.71 -0.53
CA GLY A 40 7.35 -9.37 -0.68
C GLY A 40 6.30 -8.31 -1.05
N CYS A 41 5.06 -8.51 -0.60
CA CYS A 41 3.91 -7.68 -0.96
C CYS A 41 3.29 -7.00 0.27
N ILE A 42 2.46 -5.98 0.03
CA ILE A 42 1.60 -5.36 1.04
C ILE A 42 0.16 -5.47 0.59
N LEU A 43 -0.76 -5.65 1.54
CA LEU A 43 -2.20 -5.58 1.27
C LEU A 43 -2.77 -4.26 1.78
N LEU A 44 -3.50 -3.57 0.90
CA LEU A 44 -4.25 -2.35 1.20
C LEU A 44 -5.75 -2.62 0.99
N ARG A 45 -6.62 -1.99 1.80
CA ARG A 45 -8.08 -2.03 1.63
C ARG A 45 -8.55 -1.34 0.35
N SER A 46 -7.80 -0.36 -0.13
CA SER A 46 -8.11 0.43 -1.32
C SER A 46 -6.85 0.93 -2.01
N ALA A 47 -6.95 1.15 -3.32
CA ALA A 47 -5.93 1.75 -4.15
C ALA A 47 -6.39 3.10 -4.71
N ALA A 48 -5.47 3.89 -5.26
CA ALA A 48 -5.80 5.13 -5.95
C ALA A 48 -6.66 4.86 -7.20
N ALA A 49 -7.59 5.76 -7.52
CA ALA A 49 -8.52 5.61 -8.67
C ALA A 49 -7.81 5.49 -10.04
N SER A 50 -6.55 5.89 -10.14
CA SER A 50 -5.73 5.72 -11.35
C SER A 50 -5.17 4.31 -11.54
N VAL A 51 -5.33 3.43 -10.56
CA VAL A 51 -4.95 2.02 -10.65
C VAL A 51 -6.11 1.24 -11.26
N ALA A 52 -5.85 0.55 -12.36
CA ALA A 52 -6.81 -0.32 -13.01
C ALA A 52 -6.50 -1.79 -12.70
N VAL A 53 -7.54 -2.61 -12.61
CA VAL A 53 -7.42 -4.07 -12.50
C VAL A 53 -7.45 -4.64 -13.92
N ASP A 54 -6.47 -5.50 -14.23
CA ASP A 54 -6.46 -6.25 -15.49
C ASP A 54 -7.72 -7.14 -15.57
N PRO A 55 -8.51 -7.10 -16.67
CA PRO A 55 -9.70 -7.93 -16.80
C PRO A 55 -9.40 -9.44 -16.84
N GLU A 56 -8.17 -9.85 -17.14
CA GLU A 56 -7.78 -11.25 -17.14
C GLU A 56 -7.66 -11.82 -15.72
N ARG A 57 -8.51 -12.79 -15.36
CA ARG A 57 -8.40 -13.49 -14.08
C ARG A 57 -7.33 -14.58 -14.14
N LYS A 58 -6.29 -14.42 -13.32
CA LYS A 58 -5.18 -15.39 -13.17
C LYS A 58 -5.32 -16.13 -11.84
N VAL A 59 -5.02 -17.42 -11.84
CA VAL A 59 -5.00 -18.26 -10.63
C VAL A 59 -3.56 -18.38 -10.16
N SER A 60 -3.35 -18.23 -8.84
CA SER A 60 -2.02 -18.43 -8.26
C SER A 60 -1.54 -19.86 -8.44
N LYS A 61 -0.21 -20.01 -8.57
CA LYS A 61 0.47 -21.31 -8.59
C LYS A 61 1.13 -21.63 -7.25
N LEU A 62 1.07 -20.71 -6.28
CA LEU A 62 1.67 -20.90 -4.96
C LEU A 62 0.78 -21.81 -4.09
N PRO A 63 1.36 -22.76 -3.34
CA PRO A 63 0.60 -23.62 -2.43
C PRO A 63 -0.10 -22.80 -1.35
N GLY A 64 -1.39 -23.07 -1.10
CA GLY A 64 -2.15 -22.42 -0.03
C GLY A 64 -2.78 -21.07 -0.39
N GLU A 65 -2.50 -20.52 -1.56
CA GLU A 65 -3.22 -19.35 -2.08
C GLU A 65 -4.49 -19.78 -2.80
N CYS A 66 -5.64 -19.55 -2.17
CA CYS A 66 -6.96 -19.83 -2.77
C CYS A 66 -7.39 -18.60 -3.58
N GLY A 67 -7.39 -18.70 -4.91
CA GLY A 67 -7.99 -17.70 -5.81
C GLY A 67 -9.50 -17.67 -5.73
#